data_AF-K0TAV5-F1
#
_entry.id   AF-K0TAV5-F1
#
_cell.length_a   1.000
_cell.length_b   1.000
_cell.length_c   1.000
_cell.angle_alpha   90.00
_cell.angle_beta   90.00
_cell.angle_gamma   90.00
#
_symmetry.space_group_name_H-M   'P 1'
#
loop_
_entity.id
_entity.type
_entity.pdbx_description
1 polymer ?
#
loop_
_entity_poly.entity_id
_entity_poly.type
_entity_poly.pdbx_seq_one_letter_code
_entity_poly.pdbx_strand_id
1 'polypeptide(L)'
;MRGHVYARYNLGCWEDNAGNYDLALQHCMIAANMGCQVSLNCVKRMLMNCLATKADYAEALRGYQSATEEMQSSDRVEARKMLASYEARENSASSAAQSIPMK
;
A
#
# COMPACT_ATOMS: atom_id res chain seq x y z
N MET A 1 -5.17 14.37 -4.92
CA MET A 1 -3.72 14.06 -4.89
C MET A 1 -3.20 13.87 -6.31
N ARG A 2 -2.14 14.59 -6.73
CA ARG A 2 -1.55 14.48 -8.07
C ARG A 2 -0.22 13.74 -8.02
N GLY A 3 0.03 12.85 -8.99
CA GLY A 3 1.29 12.11 -9.16
C GLY A 3 1.18 10.61 -8.86
N HIS A 4 2.06 9.82 -9.49
CA HIS A 4 2.08 8.36 -9.39
C HIS A 4 2.79 7.89 -8.12
N VAL A 5 2.10 7.10 -7.30
CA VAL A 5 2.59 6.65 -5.99
C VAL A 5 3.92 5.89 -6.10
N TYR A 6 4.00 4.92 -7.01
CA TYR A 6 5.21 4.13 -7.19
C TYR A 6 6.39 4.92 -7.76
N ALA A 7 6.13 6.01 -8.50
CA ALA A 7 7.22 6.85 -9.01
C ALA A 7 7.94 7.56 -7.85
N ARG A 8 7.20 8.03 -6.85
CA ARG A 8 7.77 8.63 -5.63
C ARG A 8 8.52 7.63 -4.78
N TYR A 9 7.99 6.41 -4.64
CA TYR A 9 8.72 5.33 -3.98
C TYR A 9 10.07 5.06 -4.66
N ASN A 10 10.08 4.94 -5.99
CA ASN A 10 11.32 4.69 -6.74
C ASN A 10 12.33 5.83 -6.57
N LEU A 11 11.88 7.08 -6.59
CA LEU A 11 12.75 8.23 -6.29
C LEU A 11 13.34 8.12 -4.88
N GLY A 12 12.54 7.76 -3.88
CA GLY A 12 13.04 7.51 -2.52
C GLY A 12 14.14 6.45 -2.48
N CYS A 13 13.98 5.34 -3.21
CA CYS A 13 15.01 4.32 -3.32
C CYS A 13 16.29 4.79 -4.02
N TRP A 14 16.16 5.63 -5.04
CA TRP A 14 17.32 6.17 -5.76
C TRP A 14 18.14 7.11 -4.87
N GLU A 15 17.46 7.96 -4.08
CA GLU A 15 18.12 8.85 -3.14
C GLU A 15 18.75 8.08 -1.96
N ASP A 16 18.11 7.02 -1.46
CA ASP A 16 18.67 6.12 -0.44
C ASP A 16 19.97 5.48 -0.94
N ASN A 17 19.99 5.01 -2.19
CA ASN A 17 21.18 4.46 -2.84
C ASN A 17 22.27 5.50 -3.08
N ALA A 18 21.90 6.76 -3.29
CA ALA A 18 22.83 7.88 -3.45
C ALA A 18 23.38 8.40 -2.10
N GLY A 19 22.85 7.91 -0.97
CA GLY A 19 23.20 8.38 0.38
C GLY A 19 22.48 9.67 0.79
N ASN A 20 21.51 10.13 0.01
CA ASN A 20 20.71 11.32 0.28
C ASN A 20 19.50 10.97 1.17
N TYR A 21 19.78 10.53 2.40
CA TYR A 21 18.76 9.98 3.30
C TYR A 21 17.62 10.95 3.62
N ASP A 22 17.90 12.25 3.76
CA ASP A 22 16.85 13.24 4.02
C ASP A 22 15.83 13.31 2.86
N LEU A 23 16.31 13.24 1.62
CA LEU A 23 15.47 13.28 0.43
C LEU A 23 14.76 11.94 0.21
N ALA A 24 15.43 10.83 0.48
CA ALA A 24 14.83 9.49 0.50
C ALA A 24 13.65 9.42 1.47
N LEU A 25 13.81 9.98 2.68
CA LEU A 25 12.78 10.04 3.69
C LEU A 25 11.58 10.86 3.21
N GLN A 26 11.80 12.06 2.66
CA GLN A 26 10.74 12.91 2.12
C GLN A 26 9.91 12.19 1.04
N HIS A 27 10.58 11.55 0.08
CA HIS A 27 9.90 10.80 -0.97
C HIS A 27 9.05 9.65 -0.42
N CYS A 28 9.58 8.92 0.56
CA CYS A 28 8.87 7.83 1.22
C CYS A 28 7.67 8.34 2.04
N MET A 29 7.80 9.44 2.76
CA MET A 29 6.70 10.04 3.52
C MET A 29 5.56 10.51 2.62
N ILE A 30 5.87 11.19 1.50
CA ILE A 30 4.83 11.63 0.56
C ILE A 30 4.09 10.42 -0.02
N ALA A 31 4.79 9.36 -0.41
CA ALA A 31 4.16 8.16 -0.95
C ALA A 31 3.36 7.39 0.12
N ALA A 32 3.83 7.33 1.36
CA ALA A 32 3.10 6.75 2.49
C ALA A 32 1.79 7.51 2.75
N ASN A 33 1.83 8.85 2.73
CA ASN A 33 0.67 9.73 2.85
C ASN A 33 -0.33 9.61 1.68
N MET A 34 0.02 8.86 0.62
CA MET A 34 -0.89 8.50 -0.48
C MET A 34 -1.42 7.06 -0.38
N GLY A 35 -1.24 6.40 0.76
CA GLY A 35 -1.68 5.02 0.98
C GLY A 35 -0.69 3.96 0.48
N CYS A 36 0.59 4.30 0.27
CA CYS A 36 1.59 3.30 -0.13
C CYS A 36 2.18 2.55 1.07
N GLN A 37 1.76 1.29 1.26
CA GLN A 37 2.30 0.45 2.34
C GLN A 37 3.81 0.21 2.21
N VAL A 38 4.33 0.07 0.99
CA VAL A 38 5.77 -0.16 0.75
C VAL A 38 6.59 1.04 1.20
N SER A 39 6.09 2.25 0.95
CA SER A 39 6.77 3.48 1.36
C SER A 39 6.72 3.68 2.87
N LEU A 40 5.60 3.34 3.52
CA LEU A 40 5.50 3.34 4.99
C LEU A 40 6.50 2.37 5.64
N ASN A 41 6.69 1.19 5.05
CA ASN A 41 7.72 0.24 5.49
C ASN A 41 9.14 0.79 5.29
N CYS A 42 9.38 1.60 4.25
CA CYS A 42 10.64 2.28 4.03
C CYS A 42 10.93 3.29 5.14
N VAL A 43 9.97 4.15 5.49
CA VAL A 43 10.10 5.08 6.63
C VAL A 43 10.38 4.32 7.94
N LYS A 44 9.72 3.18 8.17
CA LYS A 44 9.99 2.31 9.31
C LYS A 44 11.45 1.81 9.33
N ARG A 45 11.97 1.38 8.19
CA ARG A 45 13.38 0.94 8.06
C ARG A 45 14.34 2.08 8.37
N MET A 46 14.06 3.29 7.88
CA MET A 46 14.87 4.47 8.16
C MET A 46 14.87 4.83 9.64
N LEU A 47 13.72 4.72 10.32
CA LEU A 47 13.62 4.87 11.78
C LEU A 47 14.52 3.87 12.52
N MET A 48 14.52 2.60 12.11
CA MET A 48 15.36 1.56 12.73
C MET A 48 16.86 1.80 12.51
N ASN A 49 17.23 2.48 11.42
CA ASN A 49 18.60 2.86 11.10
C ASN A 49 18.99 4.23 11.70
N CYS A 50 18.15 4.83 12.55
CA CYS A 50 18.35 6.19 13.10
C CYS A 50 18.42 7.31 12.04
N LEU A 51 17.90 7.07 10.83
CA LEU A 51 17.83 8.04 9.74
C LEU A 51 16.51 8.83 9.71
N ALA A 52 15.52 8.41 10.51
CA ALA A 52 14.25 9.09 10.68
C ALA A 52 13.87 9.15 12.16
N THR A 53 13.05 10.12 12.54
CA THR A 53 12.57 10.27 13.90
C THR A 53 11.28 9.47 14.13
N LYS A 54 10.96 9.22 15.40
CA LYS A 54 9.66 8.60 15.77
C LYS A 54 8.48 9.48 15.33
N ALA A 55 8.67 10.80 15.28
CA ALA A 55 7.66 11.74 14.82
C ALA A 55 7.37 11.56 13.32
N ASP A 56 8.41 11.43 12.50
CA ASP A 56 8.27 11.21 11.04
C ASP A 56 7.49 9.93 10.74
N TYR A 57 7.81 8.84 11.45
CA TYR A 57 7.08 7.58 11.29
C TYR A 57 5.62 7.70 11.74
N ALA A 58 5.35 8.38 12.85
CA ALA A 58 3.98 8.59 13.33
C ALA A 58 3.17 9.48 12.37
N GLU A 59 3.79 10.49 11.76
CA GLU A 59 3.17 11.31 10.72
C GLU A 59 2.85 10.50 9.47
N ALA A 60 3.82 9.74 8.95
CA ALA A 60 3.63 8.88 7.78
C ALA A 60 2.53 7.82 8.00
N LEU A 61 2.47 7.24 9.20
CA LEU A 61 1.44 6.26 9.57
C LEU A 61 0.04 6.88 9.56
N ARG A 62 -0.08 8.10 10.11
CA ARG A 62 -1.35 8.83 10.14
C ARG A 62 -1.82 9.19 8.73
N GLY A 63 -0.93 9.71 7.89
CA GLY A 63 -1.28 10.04 6.51
C GLY A 63 -1.63 8.80 5.69
N TYR A 64 -0.96 7.67 5.90
CA TYR A 64 -1.34 6.39 5.31
C TYR A 64 -2.77 5.98 5.71
N GLN A 65 -3.10 6.04 7.00
CA GLN A 65 -4.44 5.71 7.49
C GLN A 65 -5.51 6.62 6.91
N SER A 66 -5.30 7.95 6.93
CA SER A 66 -6.22 8.91 6.32
C SER A 66 -6.42 8.64 4.83
N ALA A 67 -5.35 8.36 4.08
CA ALA A 67 -5.47 8.00 2.66
C ALA A 67 -6.26 6.70 2.45
N THR A 68 -6.07 5.69 3.31
CA THR A 68 -6.86 4.45 3.22
C THR A 68 -8.33 4.67 3.54
N GLU A 69 -8.65 5.56 4.48
CA GLU A 69 -10.02 5.93 4.84
C GLU A 69 -10.69 6.73 3.72
N GLU A 70 -10.01 7.72 3.14
CA GLU A 70 -10.51 8.46 1.96
C GLU A 70 -10.74 7.54 0.74
N MET A 71 -9.95 6.47 0.61
CA MET A 71 -10.14 5.45 -0.41
C MET A 71 -11.33 4.52 -0.11
N GLN A 72 -11.91 4.52 1.09
CA GLN A 72 -13.16 3.81 1.41
C GLN A 72 -14.37 4.70 1.13
N SER A 73 -14.83 4.75 -0.13
CA SER A 73 -16.17 5.26 -0.42
C SER A 73 -17.20 4.13 -0.28
N SER A 74 -18.45 4.46 0.09
CA SER A 74 -19.57 3.51 0.15
C SER A 74 -19.65 2.65 -1.11
N ASP A 75 -19.51 3.29 -2.27
CA ASP A 75 -19.63 2.65 -3.57
C ASP A 75 -18.46 1.69 -3.84
N ARG A 76 -17.23 2.06 -3.43
CA ARG A 76 -16.07 1.16 -3.54
C ARG A 76 -16.14 -0.01 -2.57
N VAL A 77 -16.73 0.18 -1.39
CA VAL A 77 -16.98 -0.91 -0.43
C VAL A 77 -18.01 -1.88 -0.98
N GLU A 78 -19.11 -1.38 -1.53
CA GLU A 78 -20.16 -2.23 -2.10
C GLU A 78 -19.68 -2.97 -3.35
N ALA A 79 -18.93 -2.29 -4.24
CA ALA A 79 -18.29 -2.94 -5.39
C ALA A 79 -17.31 -4.05 -4.97
N ARG A 80 -16.51 -3.83 -3.92
CA ARG A 80 -15.63 -4.88 -3.38
C ARG A 80 -16.40 -6.08 -2.84
N LYS A 81 -17.51 -5.87 -2.13
CA LYS A 81 -18.38 -6.95 -1.66
C LYS A 81 -18.97 -7.73 -2.83
N MET A 82 -19.45 -7.04 -3.87
CA MET A 82 -19.96 -7.69 -5.07
C MET A 82 -18.86 -8.52 -5.73
N LEU A 83 -17.67 -7.97 -5.96
CA LEU A 83 -16.52 -8.69 -6.53
C LEU A 83 -16.16 -9.93 -5.72
N ALA A 84 -16.03 -9.80 -4.39
CA ALA A 84 -15.73 -10.93 -3.51
C ALA A 84 -16.83 -12.02 -3.58
N SER A 85 -18.09 -11.63 -3.73
CA SER A 85 -19.20 -12.58 -3.91
C SER A 85 -19.13 -13.32 -5.25
N TYR A 86 -18.66 -12.68 -6.32
CA TYR A 86 -18.42 -13.31 -7.62
C TYR A 86 -17.23 -14.27 -7.55
N GLU A 87 -16.10 -13.86 -6.96
CA GLU A 87 -14.92 -14.71 -6.81
C GLU A 87 -15.20 -15.94 -5.95
N ALA A 88 -15.99 -15.80 -4.87
CA ALA A 88 -16.44 -16.93 -4.06
C ALA A 88 -17.32 -17.92 -4.85
N ARG A 89 -18.15 -17.41 -5.77
CA ARG A 89 -18.97 -18.24 -6.67
C ARG A 89 -18.12 -18.94 -7.73
N GLU A 90 -17.11 -18.28 -8.30
CA GLU A 90 -16.19 -18.92 -9.25
C GLU A 90 -15.33 -19.99 -8.58
N ASN A 91 -14.79 -19.71 -7.40
CA ASN A 91 -13.96 -20.68 -6.66
C ASN A 91 -14.79 -21.90 -6.20
N SER A 92 -16.04 -21.71 -5.80
CA SER A 92 -16.94 -22.82 -5.48
C SER A 92 -17.39 -23.62 -6.71
N ALA A 93 -17.63 -22.96 -7.85
CA ALA A 93 -17.95 -23.63 -9.11
C ALA A 93 -16.76 -24.42 -9.69
N SER A 94 -15.54 -23.88 -9.59
CA SER A 94 -14.30 -24.53 -10.02
C SER A 94 -13.97 -25.77 -9.17
N SER A 95 -14.21 -25.69 -7.85
CA SER A 95 -14.12 -26.82 -6.91
C SER A 95 -15.15 -27.93 -7.22
N ALA A 96 -16.39 -27.56 -7.54
CA ALA A 96 -17.44 -28.51 -7.91
C ALA A 96 -17.16 -29.23 -9.25
N ALA A 97 -16.56 -28.54 -10.22
CA ALA A 97 -16.22 -29.12 -11.53
C ALA A 97 -15.08 -30.15 -11.45
N GLN A 98 -14.14 -30.01 -10.50
CA GLN A 98 -13.05 -30.98 -10.28
C GLN A 98 -13.50 -32.26 -9.56
N SER A 99 -14.75 -32.31 -9.10
CA SER A 99 -15.28 -33.43 -8.29
C SER A 99 -16.17 -34.40 -9.10
N ILE A 100 -16.25 -34.26 -10.43
CA ILE A 100 -17.08 -35.15 -11.28
C ILE A 100 -16.23 -36.37 -11.70
N PRO A 101 -16.50 -37.59 -11.20
CA PRO A 101 -15.78 -38.77 -11.65
C PRO A 101 -16.20 -39.14 -13.08
N MET A 102 -15.23 -39.21 -14.01
CA MET A 102 -15.45 -39.84 -15.32
C MET A 102 -15.78 -41.32 -15.11
N LYS A 103 -17.00 -41.71 -15.46
CA LYS A 103 -17.38 -43.10 -15.72
C LYS A 103 -17.92 -43.20 -17.13
#